data_AF-A0A1G1F3W2-F1
#
_entry.id   AF-A0A1G1F3W2-F1
#
_cell.length_a   1.000
_cell.length_b   1.000
_cell.length_c   1.000
_cell.angle_alpha   90.00
_cell.angle_beta   90.00
_cell.angle_gamma   90.00
#
_symmetry.space_group_name_H-M   'P 1'
#
loop_
_entity.id
_entity.type
_entity.pdbx_description
1 polymer ?
#
loop_
_entity_poly.entity_id
_entity_poly.type
_entity_poly.pdbx_seq_one_letter_code
_entity_poly.pdbx_strand_id
1 'polypeptide(L)'
;MKFLHPVLLSVFISFSVSSATAAESSPFYFGLSNAKGDQVILYNHDENIPGQLHAILPSGGNCLLTFVEKRARKPEDTGRQTAKNFDNLGGVVFQAPKECLAGDRTVVLIDSDHLDKHTPVPVKPDEFSPVDSADITRIESAKKMKVQSSWNLAGLGPDATIALVQFLPQRNKNIASLVLITKKHLVFEDYRGSTKNNNSVWRVDDGGILNPRDFQILAAFRTPSGIELIRAWAGFEGESAALLREEGAKFLTVLTQYRYWVGL
;
A
#
# COMPACT_ATOMS: atom_id res chain seq x y z
N MET A 1 -53.12 -40.03 -40.56
CA MET A 1 -51.70 -39.89 -40.15
C MET A 1 -51.26 -38.45 -40.34
N LYS A 2 -51.19 -37.68 -39.25
CA LYS A 2 -50.59 -36.33 -39.22
C LYS A 2 -49.75 -36.24 -37.95
N PHE A 3 -48.48 -35.86 -38.15
CA PHE A 3 -47.39 -35.91 -37.21
C PHE A 3 -47.48 -34.79 -36.15
N LEU A 4 -47.11 -35.14 -34.91
CA LEU A 4 -46.77 -34.21 -33.84
C LEU A 4 -45.59 -33.31 -34.26
N HIS A 5 -45.68 -32.02 -33.98
CA HIS A 5 -44.53 -31.10 -33.97
C HIS A 5 -43.99 -31.00 -32.54
N PRO A 6 -42.66 -31.04 -32.32
CA PRO A 6 -42.08 -30.76 -31.02
C PRO A 6 -41.86 -29.25 -30.83
N VAL A 7 -42.20 -28.76 -29.64
CA VAL A 7 -41.86 -27.40 -29.18
C VAL A 7 -40.42 -27.43 -28.67
N LEU A 8 -39.50 -26.76 -29.38
CA LEU A 8 -38.17 -26.46 -28.84
C LEU A 8 -38.26 -25.25 -27.91
N LEU A 9 -37.98 -25.47 -26.63
CA LEU A 9 -37.82 -24.42 -25.63
C LEU A 9 -36.35 -23.95 -25.66
N SER A 10 -36.07 -22.83 -26.34
CA SER A 10 -34.75 -22.20 -26.33
C SER A 10 -34.57 -21.37 -25.05
N VAL A 11 -33.72 -21.86 -24.15
CA VAL A 11 -33.23 -21.10 -22.98
C VAL A 11 -32.20 -20.08 -23.46
N PHE A 12 -32.54 -18.79 -23.43
CA PHE A 12 -31.59 -17.71 -23.65
C PHE A 12 -30.79 -17.47 -22.37
N ILE A 13 -29.56 -18.00 -22.31
CA ILE A 13 -28.57 -17.56 -21.33
C ILE A 13 -28.01 -16.23 -21.83
N SER A 14 -28.49 -15.13 -21.24
CA SER A 14 -27.89 -13.81 -21.49
C SER A 14 -26.55 -13.74 -20.76
N PHE A 15 -25.46 -13.85 -21.51
CA PHE A 15 -24.14 -13.43 -21.04
C PHE A 15 -24.07 -11.92 -21.13
N SER A 16 -24.25 -11.23 -20.00
CA SER A 16 -23.85 -9.84 -19.85
C SER A 16 -22.33 -9.78 -19.85
N VAL A 17 -21.75 -9.55 -21.03
CA VAL A 17 -20.34 -9.19 -21.17
C VAL A 17 -20.21 -7.78 -20.61
N SER A 18 -19.81 -7.67 -19.34
CA SER A 18 -19.32 -6.41 -18.79
C SER A 18 -18.11 -6.02 -19.63
N SER A 19 -18.25 -4.95 -20.41
CA SER A 19 -17.15 -4.35 -21.13
C SER A 19 -16.14 -3.91 -20.06
N ALA A 20 -15.04 -4.65 -19.94
CA ALA A 20 -13.89 -4.17 -19.20
C ALA A 20 -13.39 -2.93 -19.97
N THR A 21 -13.69 -1.75 -19.46
CA THR A 21 -12.93 -0.54 -19.78
C THR A 21 -11.45 -0.87 -19.59
N ALA A 22 -10.63 -0.53 -20.59
CA ALA A 22 -9.17 -0.63 -20.50
C ALA A 22 -8.73 -0.08 -19.13
N ALA A 23 -7.97 -0.86 -18.38
CA ALA A 23 -7.44 -0.42 -17.10
C ALA A 23 -6.66 0.88 -17.32
N GLU A 24 -7.18 2.00 -16.84
CA GLU A 24 -6.37 3.21 -16.73
C GLU A 24 -5.12 2.83 -15.93
N SER A 25 -3.95 3.06 -16.52
CA SER A 25 -2.68 2.85 -15.84
C SER A 25 -2.71 3.59 -14.51
N SER A 26 -2.40 2.90 -13.40
CA SER A 26 -2.36 3.56 -12.11
C SER A 26 -1.38 4.74 -12.16
N PRO A 27 -1.78 5.94 -11.74
CA PRO A 27 -0.91 7.13 -11.79
C PRO A 27 0.17 7.13 -10.70
N PHE A 28 0.10 6.15 -9.80
CA PHE A 28 1.07 5.92 -8.76
C PHE A 28 1.97 4.75 -9.14
N TYR A 29 3.24 4.89 -8.79
CA TYR A 29 4.24 3.84 -8.97
C TYR A 29 5.02 3.63 -7.68
N PHE A 30 5.50 2.39 -7.52
CA PHE A 30 6.37 2.00 -6.43
C PHE A 30 7.74 1.64 -7.00
N GLY A 31 8.75 2.44 -6.65
CA GLY A 31 10.13 2.23 -7.04
C GLY A 31 11.01 1.79 -5.89
N LEU A 32 12.21 1.33 -6.23
CA LEU A 32 13.30 1.11 -5.27
C LEU A 32 14.35 2.21 -5.48
N SER A 33 14.80 2.88 -4.43
CA SER A 33 15.99 3.74 -4.51
C SER A 33 17.27 2.92 -4.41
N ASN A 34 18.31 3.32 -5.16
CA ASN A 34 19.63 2.71 -5.02
C ASN A 34 20.27 3.04 -3.65
N ALA A 35 21.48 2.53 -3.39
CA ALA A 35 22.15 2.73 -2.09
C ALA A 35 22.41 4.20 -1.75
N LYS A 36 22.58 5.07 -2.75
CA LYS A 36 22.89 6.50 -2.57
C LYS A 36 21.64 7.38 -2.50
N GLY A 37 20.47 6.86 -2.91
CA GLY A 37 19.25 7.64 -3.05
C GLY A 37 19.28 8.62 -4.23
N ASP A 38 20.21 8.48 -5.18
CA ASP A 38 20.30 9.33 -6.36
C ASP A 38 19.63 8.70 -7.60
N GLN A 39 19.23 7.44 -7.54
CA GLN A 39 18.46 6.80 -8.60
C GLN A 39 17.30 5.99 -8.03
N VAL A 40 16.23 5.89 -8.81
CA VAL A 40 15.07 5.03 -8.54
C VAL A 40 14.84 4.12 -9.73
N ILE A 41 14.55 2.85 -9.46
CA ILE A 41 14.11 1.90 -10.48
C ILE A 41 12.67 1.46 -10.23
N LEU A 42 11.83 1.62 -11.25
CA LEU A 42 10.53 0.97 -11.34
C LEU A 42 10.74 -0.44 -11.88
N TYR A 43 10.96 -1.38 -10.96
CA TYR A 43 11.17 -2.80 -11.29
C TYR A 43 9.85 -3.48 -11.70
N ASN A 44 9.93 -4.47 -12.58
CA ASN A 44 8.77 -5.17 -13.15
C ASN A 44 7.78 -4.27 -13.92
N HIS A 45 8.22 -3.09 -14.35
CA HIS A 45 7.45 -2.20 -15.23
C HIS A 45 8.05 -2.21 -16.64
N ASP A 46 7.25 -2.63 -17.62
CA ASP A 46 7.66 -2.73 -19.02
C ASP A 46 6.91 -1.81 -19.97
N GLU A 47 5.91 -1.08 -19.47
CA GLU A 47 4.95 -0.32 -20.26
C GLU A 47 5.14 1.19 -20.15
N ASN A 48 4.27 1.97 -20.79
CA ASN A 48 4.34 3.42 -20.98
C ASN A 48 4.40 4.22 -19.65
N ILE A 49 5.57 4.28 -19.03
CA ILE A 49 5.84 5.15 -17.88
C ILE A 49 6.04 6.58 -18.39
N PRO A 50 5.41 7.59 -17.78
CA PRO A 50 5.69 8.99 -18.06
C PRO A 50 7.18 9.31 -17.93
N GLY A 51 7.71 10.15 -18.84
CA GLY A 51 9.13 10.54 -18.82
C GLY A 51 9.53 11.41 -17.61
N GLN A 52 8.54 11.92 -16.88
CA GLN A 52 8.69 12.69 -15.66
C GLN A 52 7.76 12.16 -14.58
N LEU A 53 8.32 11.92 -13.40
CA LEU A 53 7.58 11.49 -12.21
C LEU A 53 8.06 12.30 -11.01
N HIS A 54 7.21 12.48 -10.03
CA HIS A 54 7.55 13.11 -8.76
C HIS A 54 7.67 12.06 -7.67
N ALA A 55 8.81 12.03 -6.98
CA ALA A 55 8.92 11.28 -5.74
C ALA A 55 8.28 12.07 -4.60
N ILE A 56 7.40 11.42 -3.84
CA ILE A 56 6.69 12.04 -2.74
C ILE A 56 7.42 11.75 -1.43
N LEU A 57 7.70 12.80 -0.67
CA LEU A 57 8.49 12.74 0.54
C LEU A 57 7.59 12.67 1.77
N PRO A 58 7.99 11.96 2.84
CA PRO A 58 7.23 11.95 4.10
C PRO A 58 6.98 13.35 4.68
N SER A 59 7.80 14.34 4.34
CA SER A 59 7.60 15.74 4.75
C SER A 59 6.40 16.43 4.08
N GLY A 60 5.73 15.79 3.12
CA GLY A 60 4.71 16.41 2.26
C GLY A 60 5.30 17.20 1.09
N GLY A 61 6.63 17.23 0.95
CA GLY A 61 7.31 17.74 -0.24
C GLY A 61 7.34 16.71 -1.37
N ASN A 62 7.87 17.14 -2.52
CA ASN A 62 8.19 16.24 -3.62
C ASN A 62 9.49 16.67 -4.30
N CYS A 63 10.08 15.78 -5.08
CA CYS A 63 11.13 16.15 -6.03
C CYS A 63 10.87 15.52 -7.40
N LEU A 64 11.15 16.29 -8.45
CA LEU A 64 11.04 15.84 -9.83
C LEU A 64 12.16 14.85 -10.13
N LEU A 65 11.78 13.70 -10.65
CA LEU A 65 12.67 12.68 -11.19
C LEU A 65 12.69 12.75 -12.72
N THR A 66 13.88 12.55 -13.28
CA THR A 66 14.08 12.56 -14.74
C THR A 66 14.35 11.16 -15.23
N PHE A 67 13.65 10.73 -16.29
CA PHE A 67 13.93 9.46 -16.95
C PHE A 67 15.39 9.39 -17.42
N VAL A 68 16.03 8.24 -17.19
CA VAL A 68 17.40 7.96 -17.64
C VAL A 68 17.40 6.91 -18.74
N GLU A 69 16.86 5.73 -18.44
CA GLU A 69 16.90 4.60 -19.35
C GLU A 69 15.82 3.56 -19.01
N LYS A 70 15.47 2.74 -20.00
CA LYS A 70 14.86 1.42 -19.76
C LYS A 70 15.98 0.39 -19.75
N ARG A 71 16.16 -0.28 -18.62
CA ARG A 71 17.23 -1.25 -18.38
C ARG A 71 16.69 -2.67 -18.49
N ALA A 72 17.36 -3.50 -19.29
CA ALA A 72 17.12 -4.93 -19.30
C ALA A 72 17.66 -5.59 -18.02
N ARG A 73 16.94 -6.57 -17.49
CA ARG A 73 17.43 -7.42 -16.39
C ARG A 73 18.75 -8.08 -16.79
N LYS A 74 19.75 -8.01 -15.90
CA LYS A 74 21.06 -8.65 -16.12
C LYS A 74 21.06 -10.12 -15.66
N PRO A 75 21.97 -10.96 -16.18
CA PRO A 75 22.13 -12.34 -15.71
C PRO A 75 22.42 -12.47 -14.21
N GLU A 76 23.07 -11.47 -13.62
CA GLU A 76 23.43 -11.42 -12.20
C GLU A 76 22.27 -10.96 -11.29
N ASP A 77 21.07 -10.73 -11.84
CA ASP A 77 19.90 -10.36 -11.06
C ASP A 77 19.51 -11.51 -10.12
N THR A 78 19.60 -11.24 -8.83
CA THR A 78 19.25 -12.21 -7.78
C THR A 78 17.75 -12.35 -7.54
N GLY A 79 16.91 -11.61 -8.28
CA GLY A 79 15.47 -11.50 -8.08
C GLY A 79 15.08 -10.61 -6.89
N ARG A 80 16.05 -10.03 -6.18
CA ARG A 80 15.84 -9.24 -4.95
C ARG A 80 15.75 -7.75 -5.24
N GLN A 81 14.74 -7.09 -4.73
CA GLN A 81 14.58 -5.64 -4.82
C GLN A 81 15.28 -4.97 -3.64
N THR A 82 16.61 -5.01 -3.66
CA THR A 82 17.49 -4.36 -2.69
C THR A 82 18.51 -3.49 -3.40
N ALA A 83 19.02 -2.47 -2.71
CA ALA A 83 20.07 -1.60 -3.24
C ALA A 83 21.32 -2.37 -3.68
N LYS A 84 21.63 -3.51 -3.05
CA LYS A 84 22.76 -4.38 -3.42
C LYS A 84 22.58 -5.04 -4.80
N ASN A 85 21.35 -5.26 -5.23
CA ASN A 85 21.01 -5.88 -6.51
C ASN A 85 20.55 -4.85 -7.56
N PHE A 86 20.52 -3.56 -7.21
CA PHE A 86 19.94 -2.48 -8.02
C PHE A 86 20.47 -2.44 -9.46
N ASP A 87 21.79 -2.59 -9.63
CA ASP A 87 22.43 -2.52 -10.94
C ASP A 87 22.13 -3.72 -11.85
N ASN A 88 21.56 -4.79 -11.28
CA ASN A 88 21.19 -6.00 -12.02
C ASN A 88 19.69 -6.06 -12.33
N LEU A 89 18.87 -5.31 -11.59
CA LEU A 89 17.43 -5.23 -11.81
C LEU A 89 17.11 -4.68 -13.21
N GLY A 90 16.11 -5.30 -13.85
CA GLY A 90 15.46 -4.73 -15.03
C GLY A 90 14.30 -3.79 -14.64
N GLY A 91 14.08 -2.76 -15.44
CA GLY A 91 13.01 -1.78 -15.21
C GLY A 91 13.30 -0.41 -15.80
N VAL A 92 12.48 0.56 -15.42
CA VAL A 92 12.63 1.97 -15.84
C VAL A 92 13.38 2.74 -14.77
N VAL A 93 14.50 3.35 -15.15
CA VAL A 93 15.42 4.05 -14.23
C VAL A 93 15.20 5.55 -14.34
N PHE A 94 15.10 6.18 -13.18
CA PHE A 94 14.99 7.63 -13.02
C PHE A 94 16.14 8.17 -12.17
N GLN A 95 16.59 9.37 -12.51
CA GLN A 95 17.55 10.15 -11.74
C GLN A 95 16.81 11.02 -10.72
N ALA A 96 17.23 10.96 -9.47
CA ALA A 96 16.79 11.84 -8.41
C ALA A 96 17.79 12.98 -8.18
N PRO A 97 17.31 14.17 -7.75
CA PRO A 97 18.17 15.21 -7.21
C PRO A 97 18.96 14.69 -6.00
N LYS A 98 20.18 15.19 -5.83
CA LYS A 98 21.04 14.85 -4.68
C LYS A 98 20.29 15.10 -3.38
N GLU A 99 20.43 14.18 -2.42
CA GLU A 99 19.82 14.26 -1.07
C GLU A 99 18.27 14.26 -1.06
N CYS A 100 17.59 14.08 -2.20
CA CYS A 100 16.14 13.99 -2.20
C CYS A 100 15.64 12.71 -1.52
N LEU A 101 16.26 11.57 -1.82
CA LEU A 101 15.80 10.25 -1.36
C LEU A 101 16.82 9.61 -0.43
N ALA A 102 16.31 8.85 0.54
CA ALA A 102 17.13 7.89 1.27
C ALA A 102 17.39 6.65 0.41
N GLY A 103 18.56 6.02 0.61
CA GLY A 103 18.91 4.81 -0.11
C GLY A 103 18.20 3.56 0.39
N ASP A 104 18.05 2.57 -0.49
CA ASP A 104 17.43 1.26 -0.23
C ASP A 104 16.00 1.33 0.34
N ARG A 105 15.19 2.24 -0.20
CA ARG A 105 13.79 2.47 0.22
C ARG A 105 12.82 2.21 -0.92
N THR A 106 11.61 1.80 -0.54
CA THR A 106 10.44 1.94 -1.39
C THR A 106 10.14 3.43 -1.56
N VAL A 107 10.01 3.86 -2.82
CA VAL A 107 9.74 5.26 -3.20
C VAL A 107 8.37 5.31 -3.85
N VAL A 108 7.53 6.23 -3.36
CA VAL A 108 6.23 6.51 -3.95
C VAL A 108 6.42 7.55 -5.04
N LEU A 109 6.06 7.19 -6.27
CA LEU A 109 6.10 8.11 -7.41
C LEU A 109 4.68 8.40 -7.90
N ILE A 110 4.49 9.58 -8.44
CA ILE A 110 3.24 10.03 -9.07
C ILE A 110 3.58 10.89 -10.29
N ASP A 111 2.78 10.83 -11.35
CA ASP A 111 2.92 11.77 -12.46
C ASP A 111 2.42 13.19 -12.10
N SER A 112 2.79 14.18 -12.91
CA SER A 112 2.47 15.59 -12.64
C SER A 112 0.96 15.88 -12.72
N ASP A 113 0.25 15.30 -13.70
CA ASP A 113 -1.19 15.53 -13.90
C ASP A 113 -2.03 15.03 -12.72
N HIS A 114 -1.56 13.98 -12.07
CA HIS A 114 -2.19 13.45 -10.86
C HIS A 114 -1.70 14.18 -9.61
N LEU A 115 -0.44 14.59 -9.53
CA LEU A 115 0.05 15.40 -8.40
C LEU A 115 -0.78 16.68 -8.20
N ASP A 116 -1.19 17.33 -9.29
CA ASP A 116 -2.02 18.54 -9.24
C ASP A 116 -3.40 18.30 -8.60
N LYS A 117 -3.87 17.04 -8.55
CA LYS A 117 -5.14 16.63 -7.95
C LYS A 117 -4.98 16.00 -6.56
N HIS A 118 -3.74 15.78 -6.12
CA HIS A 118 -3.41 15.10 -4.86
C HIS A 118 -2.50 16.02 -4.04
N THR A 119 -3.07 16.71 -3.05
CA THR A 119 -2.27 17.57 -2.17
C THR A 119 -1.50 16.70 -1.17
N PRO A 120 -0.16 16.60 -1.22
CA PRO A 120 0.58 15.77 -0.28
C PRO A 120 0.44 16.31 1.14
N VAL A 121 0.32 15.41 2.10
CA VAL A 121 0.19 15.73 3.53
C VAL A 121 1.47 15.30 4.23
N PRO A 122 2.10 16.17 5.06
CA PRO A 122 3.21 15.77 5.88
C PRO A 122 2.84 14.62 6.82
N VAL A 123 3.59 13.54 6.72
CA VAL A 123 3.54 12.37 7.60
C VAL A 123 4.55 12.60 8.71
N LYS A 124 4.06 12.79 9.94
CA LYS A 124 4.90 12.90 11.13
C LYS A 124 4.90 11.55 11.85
N PRO A 125 6.01 10.78 11.81
CA PRO A 125 6.08 9.52 12.56
C PRO A 125 5.83 9.73 14.05
N ASP A 126 5.20 8.74 14.67
CA ASP A 126 5.03 8.66 16.11
C ASP A 126 5.91 7.53 16.67
N GLU A 127 6.33 7.64 17.94
CA GLU A 127 7.14 6.61 18.60
C GLU A 127 6.29 5.47 19.17
N PHE A 128 5.19 5.14 18.48
CA PHE A 128 4.25 4.07 18.85
C PHE A 128 3.57 4.31 20.20
N SER A 129 3.26 5.57 20.50
CA SER A 129 2.48 5.95 21.68
C SER A 129 1.10 5.27 21.66
N PRO A 130 0.51 4.94 22.82
CA PRO A 130 -0.84 4.38 22.85
C PRO A 130 -1.88 5.34 22.27
N VAL A 131 -2.92 4.79 21.64
CA VAL A 131 -4.07 5.58 21.17
C VAL A 131 -4.85 6.11 22.37
N ASP A 132 -5.37 7.34 22.27
CA ASP A 132 -6.16 7.96 23.34
C ASP A 132 -7.40 7.13 23.71
N SER A 133 -7.73 7.11 25.00
CA SER A 133 -8.85 6.32 25.54
C SER A 133 -10.23 6.65 24.91
N ALA A 134 -10.46 7.91 24.52
CA ALA A 134 -11.68 8.31 23.84
C ALA A 134 -11.75 7.72 22.43
N ASP A 135 -10.61 7.71 21.71
CA ASP A 135 -10.52 7.11 20.39
C ASP A 135 -10.58 5.58 20.44
N ILE A 136 -9.98 4.95 21.46
CA ILE A 136 -10.18 3.51 21.73
C ILE A 136 -11.67 3.21 21.89
N THR A 137 -12.40 4.00 22.69
CA THR A 137 -13.84 3.79 22.90
C THR A 137 -14.63 3.90 21.58
N ARG A 138 -14.28 4.85 20.71
CA ARG A 138 -14.88 5.00 19.38
C ARG A 138 -14.57 3.79 18.48
N ILE A 139 -13.32 3.34 18.49
CA ILE A 139 -12.85 2.19 17.70
C ILE A 139 -13.56 0.90 18.14
N GLU A 140 -13.60 0.62 19.44
CA GLU A 140 -14.29 -0.55 19.98
C GLU A 140 -15.78 -0.55 19.63
N SER A 141 -16.42 0.61 19.72
CA SER A 141 -17.83 0.79 19.37
C SER A 141 -18.09 0.54 17.89
N ALA A 142 -17.24 1.09 17.01
CA ALA A 142 -17.35 0.90 15.56
C ALA A 142 -17.10 -0.57 15.14
N LYS A 143 -16.12 -1.23 15.77
CA LYS A 143 -15.73 -2.61 15.43
C LYS A 143 -16.53 -3.68 16.16
N LYS A 144 -17.22 -3.31 17.25
CA LYS A 144 -17.86 -4.25 18.20
C LYS A 144 -16.88 -5.29 18.74
N MET A 145 -15.64 -4.85 18.98
CA MET A 145 -14.53 -5.68 19.43
C MET A 145 -13.74 -4.90 20.48
N LYS A 146 -13.18 -5.61 21.46
CA LYS A 146 -12.32 -5.01 22.47
C LYS A 146 -10.89 -4.89 21.96
N VAL A 147 -10.26 -3.74 22.20
CA VAL A 147 -8.86 -3.52 21.84
C VAL A 147 -7.97 -4.26 22.84
N GLN A 148 -7.01 -5.03 22.31
CA GLN A 148 -5.95 -5.67 23.10
C GLN A 148 -4.75 -4.74 23.22
N SER A 149 -4.32 -4.16 22.10
CA SER A 149 -3.15 -3.29 22.00
C SER A 149 -3.37 -2.23 20.91
N SER A 150 -2.72 -1.08 21.04
CA SER A 150 -2.84 0.02 20.09
C SER A 150 -1.59 0.87 20.04
N TRP A 151 -1.25 1.37 18.86
CA TRP A 151 -0.08 2.21 18.62
C TRP A 151 -0.40 3.30 17.59
N ASN A 152 -0.14 4.56 17.92
CA ASN A 152 -0.09 5.62 16.92
C ASN A 152 1.13 5.37 16.02
N LEU A 153 0.94 5.39 14.71
CA LEU A 153 2.02 5.22 13.73
C LEU A 153 2.49 6.57 13.19
N ALA A 154 1.56 7.47 12.89
CA ALA A 154 1.87 8.78 12.35
C ALA A 154 0.73 9.79 12.54
N GLY A 155 1.08 11.07 12.66
CA GLY A 155 0.16 12.20 12.50
C GLY A 155 0.13 12.71 11.05
N LEU A 156 -1.05 13.08 10.57
CA LEU A 156 -1.30 13.69 9.26
C LEU A 156 -1.83 15.12 9.43
N GLY A 157 -0.97 15.99 9.97
CA GLY A 157 -1.35 17.33 10.42
C GLY A 157 -2.08 17.32 11.78
N PRO A 158 -2.81 18.40 12.13
CA PRO A 158 -3.37 18.58 13.48
C PRO A 158 -4.64 17.78 13.78
N ASP A 159 -5.33 17.24 12.76
CA ASP A 159 -6.68 16.70 12.90
C ASP A 159 -6.81 15.22 12.50
N ALA A 160 -5.70 14.56 12.18
CA ALA A 160 -5.70 13.18 11.71
C ALA A 160 -4.50 12.39 12.25
N THR A 161 -4.77 11.20 12.73
CA THR A 161 -3.76 10.23 13.22
C THR A 161 -3.98 8.90 12.54
N ILE A 162 -2.91 8.25 12.12
CA ILE A 162 -2.90 6.85 11.69
C ILE A 162 -2.44 6.00 12.87
N ALA A 163 -3.23 4.99 13.21
CA ALA A 163 -2.94 4.04 14.28
C ALA A 163 -3.02 2.60 13.80
N LEU A 164 -2.28 1.71 14.46
CA LEU A 164 -2.43 0.27 14.37
C LEU A 164 -3.13 -0.22 15.65
N VAL A 165 -4.16 -1.03 15.49
CA VAL A 165 -4.95 -1.54 16.62
C VAL A 165 -5.10 -3.04 16.49
N GLN A 166 -4.68 -3.78 17.51
CA GLN A 166 -4.92 -5.22 17.63
C GLN A 166 -6.12 -5.46 18.56
N PHE A 167 -7.06 -6.29 18.12
CA PHE A 167 -8.25 -6.63 18.91
C PHE A 167 -8.06 -7.94 19.66
N LEU A 168 -8.79 -8.10 20.77
CA LEU A 168 -8.89 -9.38 21.45
C LEU A 168 -9.46 -10.43 20.47
N PRO A 169 -8.86 -11.64 20.40
CA PRO A 169 -9.33 -12.68 19.50
C PRO A 169 -10.80 -13.05 19.74
N GLN A 170 -11.58 -13.18 18.67
CA GLN A 170 -12.98 -13.64 18.75
C GLN A 170 -13.19 -14.85 17.85
N ARG A 171 -13.68 -15.96 18.41
CA ARG A 171 -13.95 -17.21 17.67
C ARG A 171 -12.75 -17.66 16.83
N ASN A 172 -11.55 -17.65 17.42
CA ASN A 172 -10.27 -18.00 16.77
C ASN A 172 -9.91 -17.11 15.56
N LYS A 173 -10.41 -15.86 15.52
CA LYS A 173 -10.01 -14.87 14.52
C LYS A 173 -9.17 -13.81 15.20
N ASN A 174 -7.92 -13.71 14.77
CA ASN A 174 -7.05 -12.59 15.09
C ASN A 174 -7.35 -11.46 14.09
N ILE A 175 -7.64 -10.27 14.60
CA ILE A 175 -7.90 -9.10 13.77
C ILE A 175 -7.04 -7.97 14.31
N ALA A 176 -6.40 -7.28 13.38
CA ALA A 176 -5.81 -5.98 13.61
C ALA A 176 -6.35 -5.02 12.55
N SER A 177 -6.31 -3.72 12.83
CA SER A 177 -6.69 -2.72 11.84
C SER A 177 -5.68 -1.59 11.80
N LEU A 178 -5.35 -1.13 10.59
CA LEU A 178 -4.87 0.23 10.38
C LEU A 178 -6.08 1.16 10.45
N VAL A 179 -5.99 2.24 11.22
CA VAL A 179 -7.10 3.15 11.47
C VAL A 179 -6.65 4.58 11.19
N LEU A 180 -7.34 5.27 10.29
CA LEU A 180 -7.33 6.73 10.25
C LEU A 180 -8.36 7.24 11.24
N ILE A 181 -7.87 8.04 12.19
CA ILE A 181 -8.64 8.64 13.26
C ILE A 181 -8.72 10.13 13.00
N THR A 182 -9.94 10.64 12.83
CA THR A 182 -10.22 12.07 12.81
C THR A 182 -11.27 12.40 13.87
N LYS A 183 -11.52 13.69 14.12
CA LYS A 183 -12.65 14.12 14.98
C LYS A 183 -14.02 13.68 14.43
N LYS A 184 -14.16 13.53 13.11
CA LYS A 184 -15.45 13.29 12.44
C LYS A 184 -15.77 11.81 12.30
N HIS A 185 -14.78 11.00 11.94
CA HIS A 185 -15.00 9.60 11.58
C HIS A 185 -13.73 8.76 11.72
N LEU A 186 -13.91 7.45 11.59
CA LEU A 186 -12.86 6.44 11.59
C LEU A 186 -12.89 5.70 10.25
N VAL A 187 -11.71 5.45 9.69
CA VAL A 187 -11.55 4.68 8.44
C VAL A 187 -10.63 3.50 8.72
N PHE A 188 -11.07 2.30 8.37
CA PHE A 188 -10.39 1.06 8.73
C PHE A 188 -9.84 0.31 7.52
N GLU A 189 -8.64 -0.24 7.67
CA GLU A 189 -8.21 -1.40 6.91
C GLU A 189 -8.00 -2.58 7.86
N ASP A 190 -8.63 -3.72 7.61
CA ASP A 190 -8.54 -4.89 8.48
C ASP A 190 -7.50 -5.90 7.99
N TYR A 191 -6.60 -6.31 8.87
CA TYR A 191 -5.71 -7.45 8.72
C TYR A 191 -6.28 -8.65 9.48
N ARG A 192 -6.44 -9.78 8.78
CA ARG A 192 -6.94 -11.02 9.36
C ARG A 192 -5.78 -11.98 9.56
N GLY A 193 -5.47 -12.27 10.83
CA GLY A 193 -4.45 -13.24 11.17
C GLY A 193 -4.95 -14.68 11.08
N SER A 194 -4.08 -15.60 10.68
CA SER A 194 -4.32 -17.04 10.67
C SER A 194 -3.95 -17.65 12.02
N THR A 195 -4.76 -18.57 12.55
CA THR A 195 -4.41 -19.37 13.73
C THR A 195 -3.93 -20.78 13.37
N LYS A 196 -3.77 -21.09 12.07
CA LYS A 196 -3.37 -22.43 11.62
C LYS A 196 -1.91 -22.75 11.95
N ASN A 197 -1.07 -21.72 12.02
CA ASN A 197 0.32 -21.81 12.46
C ASN A 197 0.52 -20.76 13.55
N ASN A 198 0.80 -21.20 14.78
CA ASN A 198 0.92 -20.33 15.94
C ASN A 198 2.10 -19.35 15.86
N ASN A 199 3.07 -19.60 14.97
CA ASN A 199 4.27 -18.78 14.79
C ASN A 199 4.21 -17.86 13.55
N SER A 200 3.08 -17.82 12.83
CA SER A 200 2.91 -16.99 11.62
C SER A 200 1.47 -16.47 11.51
N VAL A 201 1.10 -15.59 12.45
CA VAL A 201 -0.30 -15.15 12.58
C VAL A 201 -0.62 -14.08 11.54
N TRP A 202 0.22 -13.05 11.43
CA TRP A 202 0.03 -11.87 10.59
C TRP A 202 0.88 -11.93 9.33
N ARG A 203 2.12 -12.43 9.45
CA ARG A 203 3.06 -12.70 8.35
C ARG A 203 3.88 -13.96 8.62
N VAL A 204 4.55 -14.45 7.58
CA VAL A 204 5.54 -15.53 7.69
C VAL A 204 6.63 -15.11 8.68
N ASP A 205 6.94 -16.01 9.62
CA ASP A 205 7.98 -15.87 10.65
C ASP A 205 7.82 -14.67 11.60
N ASP A 206 6.59 -14.21 11.84
CA ASP A 206 6.31 -13.12 12.80
C ASP A 206 6.23 -13.58 14.27
N GLY A 207 6.38 -14.88 14.54
CA GLY A 207 6.27 -15.45 15.89
C GLY A 207 4.88 -15.30 16.52
N GLY A 208 3.86 -15.00 15.72
CA GLY A 208 2.50 -14.68 16.16
C GLY A 208 2.32 -13.27 16.71
N ILE A 209 3.34 -12.42 16.63
CA ILE A 209 3.36 -11.08 17.24
C ILE A 209 3.14 -10.02 16.17
N LEU A 210 2.16 -9.14 16.39
CA LEU A 210 1.99 -7.95 15.57
C LEU A 210 2.97 -6.88 16.04
N ASN A 211 3.97 -6.55 15.22
CA ASN A 211 4.97 -5.54 15.53
C ASN A 211 4.65 -4.22 14.81
N PRO A 212 4.34 -3.12 15.53
CA PRO A 212 4.03 -1.83 14.89
C PRO A 212 5.22 -1.24 14.12
N ARG A 213 6.46 -1.66 14.45
CA ARG A 213 7.68 -1.21 13.74
C ARG A 213 7.76 -1.72 12.30
N ASP A 214 6.99 -2.76 11.98
CA ASP A 214 6.93 -3.28 10.62
C ASP A 214 6.02 -2.41 9.74
N PHE A 215 5.22 -1.51 10.31
CA PHE A 215 4.36 -0.61 9.55
C PHE A 215 4.99 0.77 9.42
N GLN A 216 4.98 1.29 8.20
CA GLN A 216 5.41 2.64 7.90
C GLN A 216 4.39 3.33 7.00
N ILE A 217 4.05 4.58 7.32
CA ILE A 217 3.32 5.44 6.39
C ILE A 217 4.35 6.17 5.52
N LEU A 218 4.32 5.89 4.21
CA LEU A 218 5.28 6.43 3.25
C LEU A 218 4.85 7.81 2.74
N ALA A 219 3.55 7.96 2.45
CA ALA A 219 2.96 9.19 1.96
C ALA A 219 1.47 9.23 2.30
N ALA A 220 0.89 10.43 2.31
CA ALA A 220 -0.54 10.64 2.38
C ALA A 220 -0.93 11.83 1.51
N PHE A 221 -2.15 11.82 0.98
CA PHE A 221 -2.69 12.88 0.13
C PHE A 221 -4.08 13.26 0.59
N ARG A 222 -4.39 14.56 0.51
CA ARG A 222 -5.77 15.04 0.47
C ARG A 222 -6.24 15.08 -0.97
N THR A 223 -7.41 14.51 -1.20
CA THR A 223 -8.12 14.52 -2.47
C THR A 223 -9.53 15.09 -2.24
N PRO A 224 -10.27 15.45 -3.30
CA PRO A 224 -11.68 15.83 -3.17
C PRO A 224 -12.56 14.76 -2.50
N SER A 225 -12.16 13.49 -2.57
CA SER A 225 -12.92 12.34 -2.06
C SER A 225 -12.52 11.89 -0.65
N GLY A 226 -11.48 12.50 -0.06
CA GLY A 226 -10.97 12.12 1.26
C GLY A 226 -9.44 11.95 1.27
N ILE A 227 -8.96 11.12 2.18
CA ILE A 227 -7.53 10.80 2.30
C ILE A 227 -7.16 9.59 1.44
N GLU A 228 -6.05 9.71 0.73
CA GLU A 228 -5.31 8.55 0.22
C GLU A 228 -4.05 8.36 1.07
N LEU A 229 -3.74 7.11 1.40
CA LEU A 229 -2.65 6.74 2.30
C LEU A 229 -1.79 5.68 1.64
N ILE A 230 -0.48 5.88 1.65
CA ILE A 230 0.46 4.87 1.18
C ILE A 230 1.18 4.31 2.38
N ARG A 231 1.07 3.00 2.57
CA ARG A 231 1.72 2.27 3.65
C ARG A 231 2.72 1.28 3.10
N ALA A 232 3.77 1.03 3.86
CA ALA A 232 4.62 -0.15 3.75
C ALA A 232 4.39 -1.02 5.00
N TRP A 233 4.31 -2.32 4.79
CA TRP A 233 4.36 -3.33 5.83
C TRP A 233 5.55 -4.24 5.55
N ALA A 234 6.57 -4.19 6.38
CA ALA A 234 7.72 -5.08 6.35
C ALA A 234 7.36 -6.46 6.93
N GLY A 235 8.14 -7.46 6.55
CA GLY A 235 8.11 -8.80 7.11
C GLY A 235 9.46 -9.47 6.84
N PHE A 236 9.64 -10.70 7.28
CA PHE A 236 10.95 -11.36 7.15
C PHE A 236 11.46 -11.35 5.71
N GLU A 237 10.62 -11.72 4.74
CA GLU A 237 10.99 -11.89 3.34
C GLU A 237 11.04 -10.62 2.49
N GLY A 238 10.39 -9.55 2.94
CA GLY A 238 10.13 -8.40 2.09
C GLY A 238 9.10 -7.45 2.66
N GLU A 239 8.75 -6.45 1.87
CA GLU A 239 7.82 -5.40 2.23
C GLU A 239 6.69 -5.30 1.20
N SER A 240 5.47 -5.23 1.71
CA SER A 240 4.27 -4.97 0.94
C SER A 240 3.94 -3.49 1.05
N ALA A 241 3.99 -2.77 -0.05
CA ALA A 241 3.53 -1.40 -0.15
C ALA A 241 2.14 -1.36 -0.77
N ALA A 242 1.29 -0.45 -0.29
CA ALA A 242 -0.08 -0.32 -0.79
C ALA A 242 -0.58 1.12 -0.76
N LEU A 243 -1.24 1.52 -1.84
CA LEU A 243 -2.07 2.72 -1.92
C LEU A 243 -3.47 2.37 -1.43
N LEU A 244 -3.92 3.10 -0.43
CA LEU A 244 -5.23 3.02 0.16
C LEU A 244 -6.02 4.28 -0.14
N ARG A 245 -7.27 4.12 -0.55
CA ARG A 245 -8.22 5.23 -0.72
C ARG A 245 -9.31 5.13 0.32
N GLU A 246 -9.60 6.24 0.98
CA GLU A 246 -10.75 6.36 1.85
C GLU A 246 -12.06 6.19 1.05
N GLU A 247 -12.90 5.26 1.50
CA GLU A 247 -14.25 5.04 0.99
C GLU A 247 -15.21 4.82 2.16
N GLY A 248 -15.82 5.92 2.61
CA GLY A 248 -16.66 5.94 3.80
C GLY A 248 -15.86 5.56 5.05
N ALA A 249 -16.22 4.43 5.68
CA ALA A 249 -15.56 3.95 6.90
C ALA A 249 -14.44 2.92 6.64
N LYS A 250 -14.03 2.73 5.37
CA LYS A 250 -13.02 1.73 5.00
C LYS A 250 -11.97 2.31 4.09
N PHE A 251 -10.77 1.75 4.16
CA PHE A 251 -9.78 1.90 3.12
C PHE A 251 -9.98 0.84 2.05
N LEU A 252 -10.09 1.27 0.79
CA LEU A 252 -9.99 0.42 -0.38
C LEU A 252 -8.53 0.36 -0.83
N THR A 253 -7.99 -0.85 -1.00
CA THR A 253 -6.67 -1.03 -1.60
C THR A 253 -6.75 -0.83 -3.10
N VAL A 254 -6.09 0.21 -3.61
CA VAL A 254 -6.11 0.60 -5.02
C VAL A 254 -4.93 0.00 -5.78
N LEU A 255 -3.75 0.00 -5.17
CA LEU A 255 -2.52 -0.49 -5.78
C LEU A 255 -1.69 -1.19 -4.70
N THR A 256 -1.01 -2.27 -5.07
CA THR A 256 -0.04 -2.94 -4.20
C THR A 256 1.25 -3.21 -4.97
N GLN A 257 2.37 -3.16 -4.28
CA GLN A 257 3.65 -3.64 -4.78
C GLN A 257 4.37 -4.43 -3.69
N TYR A 258 5.13 -5.44 -4.09
CA TYR A 258 6.00 -6.16 -3.17
C TYR A 258 7.47 -5.89 -3.53
N ARG A 259 8.32 -5.71 -2.53
CA ARG A 259 9.78 -5.77 -2.69
C ARG A 259 10.32 -6.94 -1.87
N TYR A 260 11.07 -7.82 -2.53
CA TYR A 260 11.63 -9.02 -1.92
C TYR A 260 13.10 -8.79 -1.56
N TRP A 261 13.51 -9.14 -0.33
CA TRP A 261 14.89 -9.00 0.12
C TRP A 261 15.52 -10.28 0.69
N VAL A 262 14.75 -11.33 1.00
CA VAL A 262 15.33 -12.54 1.62
C VAL A 262 16.20 -13.37 0.67
N GLY A 263 17.35 -13.73 1.23
CA GLY A 263 18.46 -14.48 0.69
C GLY A 263 19.63 -14.25 1.61
N LEU A 264 19.49 -14.71 2.85
CA LEU A 264 20.62 -14.84 3.76
C LEU A 264 21.60 -15.86 3.17
#